data_AF-A0A519YMV2-F1
#
_entry.id   AF-A0A519YMV2-F1
#
_cell.length_a   1.000
_cell.length_b   1.000
_cell.length_c   1.000
_cell.angle_alpha   90.00
_cell.angle_beta   90.00
_cell.angle_gamma   90.00
#
_symmetry.space_group_name_H-M   'P 1'
#
loop_
_entity.id
_entity.type
_entity.pdbx_description
1 polymer ?
#
loop_
_entity_poly.entity_id
_entity_poly.type
_entity_poly.pdbx_seq_one_letter_code
_entity_poly.pdbx_strand_id
1 'polypeptide(L)' 'MSQQLAHVALLVRDYDEAIGFYTEKLGFQLLTDTPLSSTKRWVLVAPPGSAGSALLLAQAD' A
#
# COMPACT_ATOMS: atom_id res chain seq x y z
N MET A 1 26.16 6.35 -4.34
CA MET A 1 24.69 6.51 -4.44
C MET A 1 24.05 5.62 -3.40
N SER A 2 23.09 6.13 -2.62
CA SER A 2 22.23 5.27 -1.82
C SER A 2 21.16 4.67 -2.73
N GLN A 3 20.96 3.35 -2.65
CA GLN A 3 19.92 2.63 -3.40
C GLN A 3 18.91 2.09 -2.40
N GLN A 4 17.62 2.16 -2.73
CA GLN A 4 16.54 1.65 -1.89
C GLN A 4 15.39 1.11 -2.75
N LEU A 5 14.62 0.17 -2.19
CA LEU A 5 13.39 -0.31 -2.81
C LEU A 5 12.28 0.71 -2.61
N ALA A 6 11.81 1.32 -3.70
CA ALA A 6 10.73 2.32 -3.64
C ALA A 6 9.42 1.71 -3.14
N HIS A 7 8.95 0.63 -3.78
CA HIS A 7 7.71 -0.04 -3.44
C HIS A 7 7.86 -1.55 -3.50
N VAL A 8 7.19 -2.25 -2.59
CA VAL A 8 7.02 -3.72 -2.64
C VAL A 8 5.54 -4.01 -2.85
N ALA A 9 5.23 -4.72 -3.93
CA ALA A 9 3.84 -5.12 -4.21
C ALA A 9 3.46 -6.31 -3.31
N LEU A 10 2.36 -6.16 -2.57
CA LEU A 10 1.75 -7.21 -1.79
C LEU A 10 0.39 -7.56 -2.38
N LEU A 11 0.22 -8.83 -2.73
CA LEU A 11 -1.07 -9.34 -3.17
C LEU A 11 -2.02 -9.43 -1.98
N VAL A 12 -3.20 -8.82 -2.13
CA VAL A 12 -4.25 -8.80 -1.11
C VAL A 12 -5.54 -9.34 -1.69
N ARG A 13 -6.40 -9.87 -0.83
CA ARG A 13 -7.71 -10.40 -1.24
C ARG A 13 -8.68 -9.29 -1.64
N ASP A 14 -8.68 -8.21 -0.88
CA ASP A 14 -9.58 -7.07 -1.03
C ASP A 14 -8.84 -5.79 -0.58
N TYR A 15 -9.03 -4.69 -1.31
CA TYR A 15 -8.36 -3.42 -1.00
C TYR A 15 -8.82 -2.85 0.33
N ASP A 16 -10.13 -2.80 0.58
CA ASP A 16 -10.69 -2.10 1.73
C ASP A 16 -10.36 -2.86 3.03
N GLU A 17 -10.42 -4.20 2.98
CA GLU A 17 -9.95 -5.07 4.07
C GLU A 17 -8.47 -4.83 4.38
N ALA A 18 -7.62 -4.82 3.35
CA ALA A 18 -6.18 -4.65 3.53
C ALA A 18 -5.82 -3.24 4.02
N ILE A 19 -6.45 -2.20 3.47
CA ILE A 19 -6.27 -0.81 3.93
C ILE A 19 -6.59 -0.73 5.42
N GLY A 20 -7.75 -1.22 5.85
CA GLY A 20 -8.15 -1.20 7.26
C GLY A 20 -7.18 -1.97 8.15
N PHE A 21 -6.72 -3.14 7.72
CA PHE A 21 -5.72 -3.90 8.49
C PHE A 21 -4.43 -3.08 8.68
N TYR A 22 -3.86 -2.52 7.61
CA TYR A 22 -2.61 -1.79 7.70
C TYR A 22 -2.76 -0.46 8.46
N THR A 23 -3.82 0.31 8.22
CA THR A 23 -3.99 1.63 8.84
C THR A 23 -4.49 1.54 10.28
N GLU A 24 -5.44 0.67 10.57
CA GLU A 24 -6.10 0.62 11.88
C GLU A 24 -5.44 -0.36 12.84
N LYS A 25 -4.95 -1.51 12.37
CA LYS A 25 -4.33 -2.52 13.25
C LYS A 25 -2.82 -2.32 13.38
N LEU A 26 -2.14 -2.01 12.28
CA LEU A 26 -0.70 -1.82 12.27
C LEU A 26 -0.26 -0.34 12.37
N GLY A 27 -1.20 0.60 12.27
CA GLY A 27 -0.92 2.03 12.42
C GLY A 27 -0.15 2.64 11.23
N PHE A 28 -0.22 2.01 10.05
CA PHE A 28 0.39 2.55 8.84
C PHE A 28 -0.39 3.77 8.36
N GLN A 29 0.28 4.63 7.61
CA GLN A 29 -0.34 5.76 6.92
C GLN A 29 -0.74 5.34 5.51
N LEU A 30 -1.98 5.64 5.13
CA LEU A 30 -2.43 5.57 3.75
C LEU A 30 -1.83 6.76 2.99
N LEU A 31 -0.91 6.49 2.07
CA LEU A 31 -0.21 7.51 1.30
C LEU A 31 -0.98 7.87 0.02
N THR A 32 -1.61 6.88 -0.59
CA THR A 32 -2.39 7.04 -1.82
C THR A 32 -3.46 5.97 -1.90
N ASP A 33 -4.64 6.35 -2.36
CA ASP A 33 -5.69 5.45 -2.83
C ASP A 33 -6.34 6.10 -4.06
N THR A 34 -5.84 5.74 -5.25
CA THR A 34 -6.26 6.34 -6.51
C THR A 34 -6.76 5.27 -7.48
N PRO A 35 -7.95 5.40 -8.06
CA PRO A 35 -8.42 4.48 -9.10
C PRO A 35 -7.50 4.51 -10.33
N LEU A 36 -7.11 3.32 -10.83
CA LEU A 36 -6.38 3.17 -12.09
C LEU A 36 -7.28 2.65 -13.23
N SER A 37 -8.29 1.86 -12.88
CA SER A 37 -9.30 1.34 -13.82
C SER A 37 -10.61 1.07 -13.07
N SER A 38 -11.58 0.44 -13.73
CA SER A 38 -12.83 -0.01 -13.10
C SER A 38 -12.62 -1.03 -11.96
N THR A 39 -11.48 -1.73 -11.93
CA THR A 39 -11.22 -2.81 -10.96
C THR A 39 -9.90 -2.65 -10.21
N LYS A 40 -8.98 -1.79 -10.66
CA LYS A 40 -7.66 -1.63 -10.04
C LYS A 40 -7.51 -0.28 -9.35
N ARG A 41 -6.88 -0.30 -8.19
CA ARG A 41 -6.51 0.89 -7.42
C ARG A 41 -5.00 0.92 -7.23
N TRP A 42 -4.43 2.12 -7.22
CA TRP A 42 -3.08 2.38 -6.79
C TRP A 42 -3.11 2.73 -5.31
N VAL A 43 -2.81 1.75 -4.46
CA VAL A 43 -2.91 1.88 -3.00
C VAL A 43 -1.54 1.73 -2.38
N LEU A 44 -1.04 2.80 -1.75
CA LEU A 44 0.24 2.79 -1.05
C LEU A 44 0.06 2.99 0.44
N VAL A 45 0.66 2.11 1.25
CA VAL A 45 0.70 2.23 2.71
C VAL A 45 2.14 2.15 3.22
N ALA A 46 2.46 2.89 4.27
CA ALA A 46 3.78 2.85 4.89
C ALA A 46 3.71 3.05 6.41
N PRO A 47 4.64 2.48 7.19
CA PRO A 47 4.73 2.77 8.61
C PRO A 47 5.08 4.26 8.83
N PRO A 48 4.64 4.87 9.95
CA PRO A 48 4.89 6.27 10.23
C PRO A 48 6.38 6.56 10.30
N GLY A 49 6.82 7.68 9.70
CA GLY A 49 8.23 8.08 9.66
C GLY A 49 9.09 7.33 8.65
N SER A 50 8.53 6.43 7.83
CA SER A 50 9.24 5.82 6.71
C SER A 50 9.59 6.88 5.64
N ALA A 51 10.87 6.98 5.29
CA ALA A 51 11.37 7.80 4.18
C ALA A 51 11.81 6.96 2.96
N GLY A 52 11.72 5.62 3.06
CA GLY A 52 12.48 4.72 2.17
C GLY A 52 11.64 3.78 1.30
N SER A 53 10.54 3.25 1.83
CA SER A 53 9.74 2.25 1.13
C SER A 53 8.28 2.25 1.56
N ALA A 54 7.40 1.86 0.63
CA ALA A 54 5.97 1.69 0.87
C ALA A 54 5.48 0.35 0.30
N LEU A 55 4.42 -0.20 0.88
CA LEU A 55 3.72 -1.35 0.32
C LEU A 55 2.72 -0.86 -0.72
N LEU A 56 2.79 -1.43 -1.92
CA LEU A 56 1.76 -1.32 -2.94
C LEU A 56 0.79 -2.48 -2.74
N LEU A 57 -0.43 -2.19 -2.30
CA LEU A 57 -1.46 -3.21 -2.21
C LEU A 57 -1.99 -3.47 -3.61
N ALA A 58 -1.92 -4.72 -4.07
CA ALA A 58 -2.42 -5.16 -5.35
C ALA A 58 -3.47 -6.25 -5.10
N GLN A 59 -4.72 -6.00 -5.47
CA GLN A 59 -5.76 -7.01 -5.30
C GLN A 59 -5.50 -8.18 -6.26
N ALA A 60 -5.50 -9.40 -5.71
CA ALA A 60 -5.43 -10.63 -6.49
C ALA A 60 -6.76 -10.89 -7.20
N ASP A 61 -6.67 -11.44 -8.42
CA ASP A 61 -7.82 -11.89 -9.21
C ASP A 61 -8.32 -13.27 -8.76
#